data_AF-A0A5K0ZFJ2-F1
#
_entry.id   AF-A0A5K0ZFJ2-F1
#
_cell.length_a   1.000
_cell.length_b   1.000
_cell.length_c   1.000
_cell.angle_alpha   90.00
_cell.angle_beta   90.00
_cell.angle_gamma   90.00
#
_symmetry.space_group_name_H-M   'P 1'
#
loop_
_entity.id
_entity.type
_entity.pdbx_description
1 polymer ?
#
loop_
_entity_poly.entity_id
_entity_poly.type
_entity_poly.pdbx_seq_one_letter_code
_entity_poly.pdbx_strand_id
1 'polypeptide(L)' 'MKANRNSPVFSWLLLLLLSHLCLRINVQSTEMPSVQFKAVNLGGWLVTEGWITPSLFDRIYNSDLL' A
#
# COMPACT_ATOMS: atom_id res chain seq x y z
N MET A 1 45.60 15.06 15.19
CA MET A 1 45.13 13.65 15.22
C MET A 1 44.61 13.33 13.81
N LYS A 2 45.32 12.50 13.02
CA LYS A 2 44.98 12.22 11.61
C LYS A 2 43.95 11.09 11.59
N ALA A 3 42.71 11.36 11.19
CA ALA A 3 41.70 10.31 11.05
C ALA A 3 42.13 9.33 9.94
N ASN A 4 42.36 8.06 10.31
CA ASN A 4 42.64 7.00 9.36
C ASN A 4 41.36 6.70 8.56
N ARG A 5 41.33 7.17 7.31
CA ARG A 5 40.21 7.04 6.36
C ARG A 5 39.75 5.59 6.16
N ASN A 6 40.64 4.61 6.37
CA ASN A 6 40.37 3.20 6.10
C ASN A 6 40.08 2.39 7.38
N SER A 7 39.87 3.05 8.52
CA SER A 7 39.48 2.35 9.74
C SER A 7 38.05 1.80 9.62
N PRO A 8 37.79 0.57 10.10
CA PRO A 8 36.45 -0.03 10.03
C PRO A 8 35.40 0.84 10.75
N VAL A 9 35.82 1.56 11.81
CA VAL A 9 34.97 2.50 12.55
C VAL A 9 34.43 3.62 11.67
N PHE A 10 35.24 4.16 10.75
CA PHE A 10 34.79 5.20 9.82
C PHE A 10 33.74 4.66 8.85
N SER A 11 33.89 3.41 8.39
CA SER A 11 32.92 2.72 7.53
C SER A 11 31.58 2.49 8.23
N TRP A 12 31.61 1.97 9.48
CA TRP A 12 30.39 1.78 10.28
C TRP A 12 29.68 3.10 10.57
N LEU A 13 30.41 4.16 10.87
CA LEU A 13 29.84 5.49 11.08
C LEU A 13 29.14 6.00 9.81
N LEU A 14 29.75 5.81 8.64
CA LEU A 14 29.16 6.19 7.36
C LEU A 14 27.86 5.42 7.07
N LEU A 15 27.85 4.11 7.33
CA LEU A 15 26.65 3.27 7.15
C LEU A 15 25.51 3.67 8.09
N LEU A 16 25.83 4.01 9.34
CA LEU A 16 24.84 4.51 10.30
C LEU A 16 24.26 5.86 9.84
N LEU A 17 25.11 6.78 9.37
CA LEU A 17 24.67 8.07 8.83
C LEU A 17 23.78 7.90 7.59
N LEU A 18 24.11 6.98 6.69
CA LEU A 18 23.34 6.72 5.47
C LEU A 18 21.98 6.06 5.79
N SER A 19 21.94 5.15 6.76
CA SER A 19 20.72 4.54 7.27
C SER A 19 19.78 5.58 7.89
N HIS A 20 20.31 6.45 8.75
CA HIS A 20 19.53 7.56 9.33
C HIS A 20 19.02 8.51 8.25
N LEU A 21 19.82 8.83 7.23
CA LEU A 21 19.37 9.67 6.11
C LEU A 21 18.25 9.00 5.32
N CYS A 22 18.36 7.69 5.04
CA CYS A 22 17.33 6.92 4.35
C CYS A 22 16.01 6.88 5.15
N LEU A 23 16.10 6.71 6.48
CA LEU A 23 14.93 6.76 7.37
C LEU A 23 14.28 8.15 7.43
N ARG A 24 15.05 9.23 7.27
CA ARG A 24 14.51 10.61 7.20
C ARG A 24 13.81 10.94 5.89
N ILE A 25 14.09 10.22 4.80
CA ILE A 25 13.47 10.43 3.49
C ILE A 25 12.07 9.79 3.42
N ASN A 26 11.70 8.94 4.37
CA ASN A 26 10.41 8.28 4.36
C ASN A 26 9.34 9.10 5.08
N VAL A 27 8.19 9.23 4.40
CA VAL A 27 6.96 9.93 4.79
C VAL A 27 6.95 11.44 4.47
N GLN A 28 6.89 11.74 3.17
CA GLN A 28 6.14 12.91 2.70
C GLN A 28 4.67 12.49 2.66
N SER A 29 3.88 12.90 3.65
CA SER A 29 2.42 12.82 3.55
C SER A 29 2.00 13.70 2.39
N THR A 30 1.64 13.09 1.26
CA THR A 30 0.98 13.83 0.18
C THR A 30 -0.38 14.21 0.73
N GLU A 31 -0.54 15.46 1.14
CA GLU A 31 -1.85 16.06 1.38
C GLU A 31 -2.64 15.82 0.10
N MET A 32 -3.53 14.81 0.11
CA MET A 32 -4.37 14.58 -1.05
C MET A 32 -5.20 15.84 -1.22
N PRO A 33 -5.16 16.49 -2.40
CA PRO A 33 -5.98 17.66 -2.61
C PRO A 33 -7.43 17.26 -2.32
N SER A 34 -8.19 18.15 -1.67
CA SER A 34 -9.59 17.94 -1.24
C SER A 34 -10.57 17.90 -2.41
N VAL A 35 -10.18 17.19 -3.48
CA VAL A 35 -10.95 16.96 -4.69
C VAL A 35 -12.02 15.94 -4.36
N GLN A 36 -13.27 16.35 -4.58
CA GLN A 36 -14.38 15.41 -4.56
C GLN A 36 -14.33 14.55 -5.82
N PHE A 37 -14.05 13.26 -5.66
CA PHE A 37 -14.05 12.31 -6.76
C PHE A 37 -15.46 11.81 -7.03
N LYS A 38 -15.87 11.81 -8.31
CA LYS A 38 -17.04 11.08 -8.78
C LYS A 38 -16.54 9.78 -9.41
N ALA A 39 -16.80 8.66 -8.76
CA ALA A 39 -16.40 7.34 -9.21
C ALA A 39 -17.57 6.36 -9.07
N VAL A 40 -17.43 5.20 -9.70
CA VAL A 40 -18.40 4.11 -9.62
C VAL A 40 -17.70 2.82 -9.24
N ASN A 41 -18.40 1.96 -8.50
CA ASN A 41 -17.92 0.61 -8.21
C ASN A 41 -18.23 -0.30 -9.41
N LEU A 42 -17.28 -1.17 -9.76
CA LEU A 42 -17.48 -2.25 -10.73
C LEU A 42 -17.94 -3.52 -10.01
N GLY A 43 -19.02 -3.41 -9.24
CA GLY A 43 -19.63 -4.53 -8.53
C GLY A 43 -20.07 -5.63 -9.51
N GLY A 44 -19.97 -6.89 -9.10
CA GLY A 44 -20.29 -8.02 -9.99
C GLY A 44 -19.21 -8.38 -11.01
N TRP A 45 -18.04 -7.70 -11.02
CA TRP A 45 -16.97 -8.00 -11.99
C TRP A 45 -16.06 -9.16 -11.54
N LEU A 46 -15.29 -8.96 -10.45
CA LEU A 46 -14.39 -10.00 -9.93
C LEU A 46 -15.07 -10.94 -8.94
N VAL A 47 -16.13 -10.47 -8.31
CA VAL A 47 -16.92 -11.21 -7.33
C VAL A 47 -18.38 -11.08 -7.72
N THR A 48 -19.07 -12.20 -7.82
CA THR A 48 -20.51 -12.24 -8.12
C THR A 48 -21.30 -12.08 -6.84
N GLU A 49 -22.21 -11.11 -6.82
CA GLU A 49 -23.06 -10.81 -5.68
C GLU A 49 -24.53 -11.07 -6.07
N GLY A 50 -25.27 -11.80 -5.22
CA GLY A 50 -26.64 -12.25 -5.52
C GLY A 50 -27.63 -11.11 -5.75
N TRP A 51 -27.42 -9.96 -5.14
CA TRP A 51 -28.29 -8.79 -5.32
C TRP A 51 -27.94 -7.94 -6.55
N ILE A 52 -26.70 -8.04 -7.08
CA ILE A 52 -26.29 -7.34 -8.31
C ILE A 52 -26.74 -8.13 -9.54
N THR A 53 -26.56 -9.45 -9.53
CA THR A 53 -26.96 -10.34 -10.63
C THR A 53 -27.71 -11.57 -10.09
N PRO A 54 -28.98 -11.43 -9.67
CA PRO A 54 -29.74 -12.52 -9.04
C PRO A 54 -29.87 -13.76 -9.91
N SER A 55 -30.02 -13.58 -11.23
CA SER A 55 -30.22 -14.67 -12.18
C SER A 55 -29.06 -15.68 -12.26
N LEU A 56 -27.87 -15.31 -11.79
CA LEU A 56 -26.74 -16.24 -11.70
C LEU A 56 -26.93 -17.29 -10.59
N PHE A 57 -27.79 -16.97 -9.60
CA PHE A 57 -28.01 -17.77 -8.40
C PHE A 57 -29.34 -18.53 -8.41
N ASP A 58 -30.25 -18.27 -9.37
CA ASP A 58 -31.58 -18.90 -9.51
C ASP A 58 -31.56 -20.44 -9.58
N ARG A 59 -30.42 -21.06 -9.92
CA ARG A 59 -30.26 -22.52 -10.05
C ARG A 59 -29.52 -23.15 -8.87
N ILE A 60 -29.17 -22.37 -7.85
CA ILE A 60 -28.50 -22.86 -6.65
C ILE A 60 -29.56 -23.22 -5.62
N TYR A 61 -29.50 -24.46 -5.13
CA TYR A 61 -30.53 -25.04 -4.27
C TYR A 61 -30.74 -24.30 -2.94
N ASN A 62 -29.73 -23.57 -2.44
CA ASN A 62 -29.78 -22.75 -1.24
C ASN A 62 -29.53 -21.27 -1.56
N SER A 63 -30.33 -20.69 -2.46
CA SER A 63 -30.23 -19.26 -2.84
C SER A 63 -30.38 -18.30 -1.67
N ASP A 64 -31.05 -18.72 -0.59
CA ASP A 64 -31.38 -17.87 0.56
C ASP A 64 -30.23 -17.73 1.58
N LEU A 65 -29.11 -18.45 1.37
CA LEU A 65 -27.93 -18.43 2.24
C LEU A 65 -26.78 -17.53 1.73
N LEU A 66 -27.02 -16.80 0.64
CA LEU A 66 -26.07 -15.89 -0.03
C LEU A 66 -26.54 -14.43 0.09
#